data_AF-A0A7S3N0I9-F1
#
_entry.id   AF-A0A7S3N0I9-F1
#
_cell.length_a   1.000
_cell.length_b   1.000
_cell.length_c   1.000
_cell.angle_alpha   90.00
_cell.angle_beta   90.00
_cell.angle_gamma   90.00
#
_symmetry.space_group_name_H-M   'P 1'
#
loop_
_entity.id
_entity.type
_entity.pdbx_description
1 polymer ?
#
loop_
_entity_poly.entity_id
_entity_poly.type
_entity_poly.pdbx_seq_one_letter_code
_entity_poly.pdbx_strand_id
1 'polypeptide(L)'
;NSWGSYWGEDGFFRVLRGENNIAIESDCAWANLVDTWTDEVKHQTTEQEKADPRNAMVNSDYMTEPEEFLQEGPGCASANYFEGGEKPPAVHSWELISNDDVPAAWDWRNIDGKNYLSWTKNQ
;
A
#
# COMPACT_ATOMS: atom_id res chain seq x y z
N ASN A 1 6.59 -6.49 -4.73
CA ASN A 1 7.04 -5.77 -3.52
C ASN A 1 6.69 -4.29 -3.70
N SER A 2 6.58 -3.50 -2.63
CA SER A 2 6.33 -2.04 -2.62
C SER A 2 7.48 -1.23 -2.02
N TRP A 3 8.66 -1.84 -1.82
CA TRP A 3 9.84 -1.21 -1.21
C TRP A 3 10.75 -0.47 -2.20
N GLY A 4 10.23 -0.07 -3.36
CA GLY A 4 11.00 0.65 -4.38
C GLY A 4 11.98 -0.23 -5.18
N SER A 5 12.59 0.36 -6.21
CA SER A 5 13.48 -0.33 -7.15
C SER A 5 14.86 -0.65 -6.58
N TYR A 6 15.31 0.05 -5.53
CA TYR A 6 16.60 -0.19 -4.89
C TYR A 6 16.68 -1.53 -4.14
N TRP A 7 15.55 -2.17 -3.89
CA TRP A 7 15.47 -3.43 -3.16
C TRP A 7 15.41 -4.63 -4.12
N GLY A 8 16.11 -5.72 -3.77
CA GLY A 8 16.03 -6.98 -4.50
C GLY A 8 16.62 -6.89 -5.92
N GLU A 9 15.88 -7.40 -6.90
CA GLU A 9 16.19 -7.38 -8.33
C GLU A 9 15.36 -6.27 -8.99
N ASP A 10 15.81 -5.01 -8.89
CA ASP A 10 15.10 -3.82 -9.39
C ASP A 10 13.66 -3.67 -8.84
N GLY A 11 13.47 -3.97 -7.55
CA GLY A 11 12.17 -3.98 -6.86
C GLY A 11 11.44 -5.32 -6.90
N PHE A 12 11.98 -6.30 -7.63
CA PHE A 12 11.44 -7.65 -7.76
C PHE A 12 12.21 -8.66 -6.91
N PHE A 13 11.62 -9.85 -6.77
CA PHE A 13 12.26 -11.01 -6.16
C PHE A 13 11.66 -12.27 -6.75
N ARG A 14 12.38 -13.39 -6.65
CA ARG A 14 11.96 -14.70 -7.16
C ARG A 14 11.51 -15.59 -6.01
N VAL A 15 10.44 -16.35 -6.24
CA VAL A 15 9.89 -17.34 -5.31
C VAL A 15 9.70 -18.67 -6.04
N LEU A 16 9.85 -19.78 -5.32
CA LEU A 16 9.57 -21.12 -5.83
C LEU A 16 8.08 -21.24 -6.21
N ARG A 17 7.83 -21.66 -7.44
CA ARG A 17 6.49 -21.86 -8.02
C ARG A 17 6.12 -23.34 -7.98
N GLY A 18 4.85 -23.63 -7.71
CA GLY A 18 4.24 -24.97 -7.75
C GLY A 18 4.21 -25.69 -6.40
N GLU A 19 4.74 -25.07 -5.35
CA GLU A 19 4.86 -25.65 -4.00
C GLU A 19 4.09 -24.84 -2.95
N ASN A 20 3.32 -23.82 -3.37
CA ASN A 20 2.68 -22.86 -2.47
C ASN A 20 3.64 -22.31 -1.38
N ASN A 21 4.88 -22.02 -1.78
CA ASN A 21 5.90 -21.51 -0.86
C ASN A 21 5.40 -20.23 -0.19
N ILE A 22 5.58 -20.08 1.13
CA ILE A 22 5.09 -18.95 1.95
C ILE A 22 3.59 -18.62 1.74
N ALA A 23 2.77 -19.61 1.36
CA ALA A 23 1.35 -19.45 1.06
C ALA A 23 1.03 -18.50 -0.11
N ILE A 24 2.00 -18.22 -1.00
CA ILE A 24 1.84 -17.24 -2.09
C ILE A 24 0.82 -17.67 -3.16
N GLU A 25 0.48 -18.96 -3.22
CA GLU A 25 -0.49 -19.53 -4.18
C GLU A 25 -1.87 -19.76 -3.52
N SER A 26 -2.03 -19.41 -2.23
CA SER A 26 -3.29 -19.61 -1.49
C SER A 26 -4.32 -18.51 -1.71
N ASP A 27 -3.89 -17.29 -2.03
CA ASP A 27 -4.78 -16.16 -2.27
C ASP A 27 -4.32 -15.38 -3.51
N CYS A 28 -5.27 -15.10 -4.40
CA CYS A 28 -5.02 -14.39 -5.64
C CYS A 28 -6.25 -13.58 -6.02
N ALA A 29 -6.05 -12.28 -6.24
CA ALA A 29 -7.06 -11.36 -6.73
C ALA A 29 -6.66 -10.84 -8.12
N TRP A 30 -7.65 -10.74 -9.00
CA TRP A 30 -7.50 -10.14 -10.33
C TRP A 30 -8.77 -9.36 -10.69
N ALA A 31 -8.65 -8.41 -11.62
CA ALA A 31 -9.78 -7.62 -12.07
C ALA A 31 -9.61 -7.23 -13.55
N ASN A 32 -10.74 -7.08 -14.26
CA ASN A 32 -10.77 -6.41 -15.56
C ASN A 32 -10.92 -4.92 -15.34
N LEU A 33 -10.03 -4.13 -15.95
CA LEU A 33 -10.13 -2.68 -15.91
C LEU A 33 -11.24 -2.22 -16.85
N VAL A 34 -12.13 -1.38 -16.34
CA VAL A 34 -13.14 -0.66 -17.13
C VAL A 34 -12.82 0.82 -17.00
N ASP A 35 -12.77 1.54 -18.12
CA ASP A 35 -12.62 2.99 -18.08
C ASP A 35 -13.91 3.64 -17.58
N THR A 36 -13.93 3.96 -16.30
CA THR A 36 -15.02 4.69 -15.66
C THR A 36 -14.72 6.18 -15.49
N TRP A 37 -13.51 6.63 -15.85
CA TRP A 37 -13.06 8.00 -15.63
C TRP A 37 -13.54 8.96 -16.71
N THR A 38 -13.62 8.47 -17.96
CA THR A 38 -14.11 9.24 -19.10
C THR A 38 -15.54 9.72 -18.88
N ASP A 39 -16.41 8.84 -18.40
CA ASP A 39 -17.84 9.14 -18.16
C ASP A 39 -18.17 9.43 -16.68
N GLU A 40 -17.15 9.58 -15.83
CA GLU A 40 -17.27 9.86 -14.38
C GLU A 40 -18.18 8.89 -13.60
N VAL A 41 -18.22 7.63 -14.04
CA VAL A 41 -19.04 6.58 -13.45
C VAL A 41 -18.40 6.09 -12.15
N LYS A 42 -18.92 6.53 -11.01
CA LYS A 42 -18.47 6.04 -9.71
C LYS A 42 -19.09 4.68 -9.40
N HIS A 43 -18.28 3.77 -8.85
CA HIS A 43 -18.80 2.53 -8.31
C HIS A 43 -19.78 2.83 -7.17
N GLN A 44 -21.00 2.31 -7.29
CA GLN A 44 -21.99 2.30 -6.22
C GLN A 44 -22.12 0.87 -5.73
N THR A 45 -21.88 0.66 -4.43
CA THR A 45 -21.98 -0.66 -3.82
C THR A 45 -23.40 -1.17 -3.93
N THR A 46 -23.56 -2.26 -4.67
CA THR A 46 -24.84 -2.95 -4.90
C THR A 46 -25.34 -3.63 -3.63
N GLU A 47 -26.64 -3.91 -3.57
CA GLU A 47 -27.22 -4.66 -2.44
C GLU A 47 -26.65 -6.09 -2.36
N GLN A 48 -26.31 -6.71 -3.51
CA GLN A 48 -25.63 -8.00 -3.52
C GLN A 48 -24.24 -7.91 -2.90
N GLU A 49 -23.47 -6.87 -3.20
CA GLU A 49 -22.14 -6.67 -2.61
C GLU A 49 -22.25 -6.40 -1.11
N LYS A 50 -23.21 -5.60 -0.66
CA LYS A 50 -23.43 -5.36 0.78
C LYS A 50 -23.79 -6.64 1.53
N ALA A 51 -24.63 -7.48 0.91
CA ALA A 51 -25.11 -8.73 1.48
C ALA A 51 -24.15 -9.92 1.25
N ASP A 52 -22.95 -9.70 0.72
CA ASP A 52 -21.96 -10.77 0.52
C ASP A 52 -21.64 -11.41 1.89
N PRO A 53 -21.82 -12.73 2.06
CA PRO A 53 -21.58 -13.42 3.33
C PRO A 53 -20.12 -13.36 3.79
N ARG A 54 -19.18 -12.96 2.91
CA ARG A 54 -17.77 -12.71 3.25
C ARG A 54 -17.54 -11.34 3.89
N ASN A 55 -18.47 -10.40 3.75
CA ASN A 55 -18.37 -9.12 4.42
C ASN A 55 -18.56 -9.32 5.91
N ALA A 56 -17.61 -8.83 6.71
CA ALA A 56 -17.83 -8.70 8.13
C ALA A 56 -18.96 -7.69 8.36
N MET A 57 -20.11 -8.16 8.87
CA MET A 57 -21.25 -7.31 9.21
C MET A 57 -21.03 -6.47 10.49
N VAL A 58 -19.89 -6.66 11.13
CA VAL A 58 -19.47 -5.94 12.32
C VAL A 58 -18.16 -5.27 11.94
N ASN A 59 -18.09 -3.94 12.09
CA ASN A 59 -16.78 -3.28 12.15
C ASN A 59 -16.00 -4.02 13.23
N SER A 60 -14.74 -4.37 12.96
CA SER A 60 -13.95 -5.06 13.98
C SER A 60 -13.97 -4.23 15.26
N ASP A 61 -14.34 -4.83 16.40
CA ASP A 61 -14.33 -4.20 17.72
C ASP A 61 -12.93 -3.75 18.19
N TYR A 62 -11.93 -3.77 17.30
CA TYR A 62 -10.65 -3.08 17.46
C TYR A 62 -10.83 -1.56 17.37
N MET A 63 -11.67 -1.01 18.23
CA MET A 63 -11.42 0.31 18.79
C MET A 63 -10.67 0.03 20.07
N THR A 64 -9.35 -0.16 20.02
CA THR A 64 -8.55 -0.07 21.25
C THR A 64 -8.87 1.28 21.85
N GLU A 65 -9.43 1.28 23.05
CA GLU A 65 -9.63 2.51 23.81
C GLU A 65 -8.29 3.27 23.81
N PRO A 66 -8.26 4.59 23.54
CA PRO A 66 -7.00 5.34 23.40
C PRO A 66 -6.07 5.20 24.61
N GLU A 67 -6.67 4.89 25.76
CA GLU A 67 -6.04 4.69 27.07
C GLU A 67 -5.21 3.40 27.15
N GLU A 68 -5.50 2.39 26.32
CA GLU A 68 -4.70 1.15 26.23
C GLU A 68 -3.56 1.26 25.21
N PHE A 69 -3.70 2.10 24.19
CA PHE A 69 -2.77 2.18 23.05
C PHE A 69 -1.39 2.77 23.40
N LEU A 70 -1.28 3.54 24.50
CA LEU A 70 -0.04 4.19 24.95
C LEU A 70 0.27 3.94 26.43
N GLN A 71 -0.15 2.80 26.99
CA GLN A 71 0.29 2.46 28.35
C GLN A 71 1.83 2.40 28.39
N GLU A 72 2.44 3.14 29.32
CA GLU A 72 3.87 3.09 29.57
C GLU A 72 4.25 1.71 30.12
N GLY A 73 4.57 0.79 29.22
CA GLY A 73 5.15 -0.51 29.49
C GLY A 73 6.43 -0.69 28.66
N PRO A 74 7.28 -1.68 28.99
CA PRO A 74 8.36 -2.07 28.10
C PRO A 74 7.73 -2.56 26.78
N GLY A 75 7.71 -1.70 25.76
CA GLY A 75 7.22 -2.07 24.44
C GLY A 75 7.99 -3.27 23.90
N CYS A 76 7.36 -4.10 23.08
CA CYS A 76 8.02 -5.23 22.41
C CYS A 76 9.10 -4.79 21.39
N ALA A 77 9.31 -3.48 21.23
CA ALA A 77 10.38 -2.93 20.42
C ALA A 77 11.72 -3.11 21.14
N SER A 78 12.47 -4.15 20.77
CA SER A 78 13.91 -4.17 21.06
C SER A 78 14.58 -3.07 20.24
N ALA A 79 15.54 -2.37 20.84
CA ALA A 79 16.42 -1.50 20.06
C ALA A 79 17.03 -2.33 18.91
N ASN A 80 16.79 -1.92 17.67
CA ASN A 80 17.37 -2.60 16.52
C ASN A 80 18.89 -2.46 16.59
N TYR A 81 19.59 -3.57 16.82
CA TYR A 81 21.03 -3.62 16.82
C TYR A 81 21.51 -4.31 15.54
N PHE A 82 22.16 -3.54 14.67
CA PHE A 82 22.78 -4.06 13.47
C PHE A 82 24.27 -4.25 13.72
N GLU A 83 24.74 -5.50 13.73
CA GLU A 83 26.17 -5.80 13.83
C GLU A 83 26.89 -5.20 12.60
N GLY A 84 27.72 -4.16 12.84
CA GLY A 84 28.36 -3.39 11.78
C GLY A 84 27.61 -2.13 11.33
N GLY A 85 26.56 -1.73 12.04
CA GLY A 85 25.76 -0.54 11.76
C GLY A 85 24.69 -0.74 10.69
N GLU A 86 23.85 0.27 10.50
CA GLU A 86 22.87 0.28 9.43
C GLU A 86 23.57 0.26 8.06
N LYS A 87 23.05 -0.53 7.13
CA LYS A 87 23.49 -0.54 5.73
C LYS A 87 22.40 0.12 4.88
N PRO A 88 22.33 1.46 4.86
CA PRO A 88 21.40 2.14 3.97
C PRO A 88 21.76 1.83 2.51
N PRO A 89 20.79 1.98 1.59
CA PRO A 89 21.12 2.00 0.17
C PRO A 89 22.13 3.12 -0.11
N ALA A 90 23.00 2.92 -1.11
CA ALA A 90 24.05 3.88 -1.45
C ALA A 90 23.49 5.23 -1.94
N VAL A 91 22.26 5.24 -2.45
CA VAL A 91 21.50 6.41 -2.90
C VAL A 91 20.08 6.27 -2.37
N HIS A 92 19.52 7.33 -1.81
CA HIS A 92 18.15 7.29 -1.33
C HIS A 92 17.14 7.34 -2.49
N SER A 93 15.97 6.75 -2.31
CA SER A 93 14.92 6.71 -3.35
C SER A 93 14.54 8.10 -3.88
N TRP A 94 14.56 9.13 -3.02
CA TRP A 94 14.25 10.52 -3.38
C TRP A 94 15.41 11.24 -4.10
N GLU A 95 16.59 10.62 -4.20
CA GLU A 95 17.75 11.13 -4.94
C GLU A 95 17.90 10.45 -6.32
N LEU A 96 17.08 9.43 -6.61
CA LEU A 96 17.12 8.70 -7.88
C LEU A 96 16.60 9.52 -9.07
N ILE A 97 15.79 10.55 -8.82
CA ILE A 97 15.19 11.41 -9.85
C ILE A 97 15.60 12.85 -9.55
N SER A 98 16.19 13.55 -10.52
CA SER A 98 16.51 14.96 -10.38
C SER A 98 15.24 15.81 -10.36
N ASN A 99 15.25 16.92 -9.62
CA ASN A 99 14.18 17.92 -9.71
C ASN A 99 14.02 18.49 -11.14
N ASP A 100 15.08 18.42 -11.96
CA ASP A 100 15.03 18.86 -13.36
C ASP A 100 14.32 17.84 -14.29
N ASP A 101 14.25 16.57 -13.86
CA ASP A 101 13.61 15.49 -14.63
C ASP A 101 12.10 15.40 -14.35
N VAL A 102 11.62 16.02 -13.27
CA VAL A 102 10.20 16.07 -12.95
C VAL A 102 9.51 17.25 -13.63
N PRO A 103 8.27 17.08 -14.11
CA PRO A 103 7.51 18.17 -14.70
C PRO A 103 7.23 19.29 -13.70
N ALA A 104 7.42 20.54 -14.12
CA ALA A 104 7.29 21.73 -13.25
C ALA A 104 5.89 21.95 -12.64
N ALA A 105 4.84 21.36 -13.20
CA ALA A 105 3.46 21.61 -12.78
C ALA A 105 2.49 20.41 -12.98
N TRP A 106 3.00 19.17 -12.92
CA TRP A 106 2.12 18.01 -13.04
C TRP A 106 1.60 17.56 -11.68
N ASP A 107 0.30 17.72 -11.45
CA ASP A 107 -0.36 17.24 -10.24
C ASP A 107 -1.64 16.49 -10.64
N TRP A 108 -1.67 15.18 -10.41
CA TRP A 108 -2.88 14.37 -10.64
C TRP A 108 -4.07 14.82 -9.79
N ARG A 109 -3.84 15.62 -8.74
CA ARG A 109 -4.90 16.28 -7.96
C ARG A 109 -5.55 17.44 -8.71
N ASN A 110 -4.91 17.96 -9.76
CA ASN A 110 -5.39 19.08 -10.54
C ASN A 110 -4.84 19.03 -11.97
N ILE A 111 -5.50 18.26 -12.83
CA ILE A 111 -5.34 18.34 -14.28
C ILE A 111 -6.54 19.09 -14.83
N ASP A 112 -6.33 20.35 -15.23
CA ASP A 112 -7.36 21.26 -15.77
C ASP A 112 -8.60 21.40 -14.87
N GLY A 113 -8.40 21.46 -13.55
CA GLY A 113 -9.48 21.57 -12.56
C GLY A 113 -10.13 20.24 -12.17
N LYS A 114 -9.66 19.11 -12.72
CA LYS A 114 -10.13 17.76 -12.40
C LYS A 114 -9.10 17.00 -11.56
N ASN A 115 -9.55 16.43 -10.44
CA ASN A 115 -8.75 15.60 -9.55
C ASN A 115 -8.94 14.12 -9.90
N TYR A 116 -7.86 13.42 -10.18
CA TYR A 116 -7.83 12.00 -10.56
C TYR A 116 -7.35 11.08 -9.43
N LEU A 117 -6.97 11.62 -8.27
CA LEU A 117 -6.60 10.79 -7.13
C LEU A 117 -7.86 10.28 -6.40
N SER A 118 -7.82 9.01 -5.99
CA SER A 118 -8.78 8.49 -5.02
C SER A 118 -8.64 9.23 -3.69
N TRP A 119 -9.66 9.15 -2.82
CA TRP A 119 -9.52 9.61 -1.44
C TRP A 119 -8.26 9.02 -0.78
N THR A 120 -7.65 9.73 0.15
CA THR A 120 -6.61 9.12 0.97
C THR A 120 -7.30 8.19 1.96
N LYS A 121 -7.15 6.88 1.79
CA LYS A 121 -7.33 5.94 2.91
C LYS A 121 -5.98 5.92 3.62
N ASN A 122 -5.92 6.43 4.84
CA ASN A 122 -4.75 6.22 5.68
C ASN A 122 -4.56 4.71 5.78
N GLN A 123 -3.45 4.21 5.23
CA GLN A 123 -3.00 2.85 5.48
C GLN A 123 -2.44 2.76 6.89
#